data_AF-A0A127P5N8-F1
#
_entry.id   AF-A0A127P5N8-F1
#
_cell.length_a   1.000
_cell.length_b   1.000
_cell.length_c   1.000
_cell.angle_alpha   90.00
_cell.angle_beta   90.00
_cell.angle_gamma   90.00
#
_symmetry.space_group_name_H-M   'P 1'
#
loop_
_entity.id
_entity.type
_entity.pdbx_description
1 polymer ?
#
loop_
_entity_poly.entity_id
_entity_poly.type
_entity_poly.pdbx_seq_one_letter_code
_entity_poly.pdbx_strand_id
1 'polypeptide(L)'
;MLFETERFESRLTKPASWEDCVFRYCNFADIDSEGGSIDSIFVGCTFENCEWYWGIFNLAILVQVKFKGCTFRGTAFSGSKFVECEFIDCEFTKDNLNGDCSFDDVAWYKCKQNNCKGLEGEFRNKH
;
A
#
# COMPACT_ATOMS: atom_id res chain seq x y z
N MET A 1 -1.27 2.56 -17.57
CA MET A 1 -1.68 1.34 -18.33
C MET A 1 -2.70 0.54 -17.52
N LEU A 2 -3.62 -0.21 -18.14
CA LEU A 2 -4.61 -1.05 -17.43
C LEU A 2 -4.15 -2.51 -17.36
N PHE A 3 -4.22 -3.11 -16.18
CA PHE A 3 -4.03 -4.55 -15.94
C PHE A 3 -5.21 -5.08 -15.13
N GLU A 4 -5.76 -6.23 -15.52
CA GLU A 4 -6.91 -6.83 -14.85
C GLU A 4 -6.64 -8.30 -14.56
N THR A 5 -6.91 -8.77 -13.33
CA THR A 5 -6.80 -10.18 -12.91
C THR A 5 -5.40 -10.80 -13.06
N GLU A 6 -4.36 -9.98 -13.13
CA GLU A 6 -2.97 -10.42 -13.27
C GLU A 6 -2.35 -10.80 -11.92
N ARG A 7 -1.32 -11.65 -11.95
CA ARG A 7 -0.48 -11.96 -10.79
C ARG A 7 0.95 -11.48 -11.01
N PHE A 8 1.47 -10.74 -10.05
CA PHE A 8 2.86 -10.31 -10.00
C PHE A 8 3.52 -10.91 -8.76
N GLU A 9 4.62 -11.63 -8.95
CA GLU A 9 5.32 -12.33 -7.88
C GLU A 9 6.79 -11.95 -7.88
N SER A 10 7.32 -11.64 -6.69
CA SER A 10 8.67 -11.12 -6.44
C SER A 10 8.99 -9.74 -7.02
N ARG A 11 8.46 -9.38 -8.20
CA ARG A 11 8.62 -8.06 -8.82
C ARG A 11 7.55 -7.79 -9.88
N LEU A 12 7.35 -6.51 -10.18
CA LEU A 12 6.67 -6.09 -11.41
C LEU A 12 7.53 -6.39 -12.63
N THR A 13 6.89 -6.80 -13.72
CA THR A 13 7.53 -7.03 -15.01
C THR A 13 6.97 -6.06 -16.05
N LYS A 14 7.85 -5.53 -16.90
CA LYS A 14 7.42 -4.64 -17.97
C LYS A 14 6.35 -5.32 -18.83
N PRO A 15 5.27 -4.61 -19.20
CA PRO A 15 5.15 -3.16 -19.13
C PRO A 15 4.60 -2.60 -17.80
N ALA A 16 4.34 -3.42 -16.79
CA ALA A 16 3.81 -2.94 -15.51
C ALA A 16 4.87 -2.17 -14.69
N SER A 17 4.42 -1.10 -14.05
CA SER A 17 5.17 -0.25 -13.10
C SER A 17 4.27 0.16 -11.94
N TRP A 18 4.87 0.66 -10.87
CA TRP A 18 4.13 1.28 -9.76
C TRP A 18 3.54 2.64 -10.11
N GLU A 19 4.07 3.26 -11.17
CA GLU A 19 3.69 4.59 -11.63
C GLU A 19 2.72 4.52 -12.81
N ASP A 20 1.78 5.47 -12.86
CA ASP A 20 0.87 5.71 -13.99
C ASP A 20 0.08 4.48 -14.49
N CYS A 21 -0.26 3.56 -13.59
CA CYS A 21 -1.00 2.35 -13.89
C CYS A 21 -2.36 2.29 -13.19
N VAL A 22 -3.23 1.43 -13.73
CA VAL A 22 -4.51 1.05 -13.14
C VAL A 22 -4.51 -0.47 -13.05
N PHE A 23 -4.60 -0.99 -11.83
CA PHE A 23 -4.68 -2.41 -11.57
C PHE A 23 -6.07 -2.75 -11.02
N ARG A 24 -6.71 -3.76 -11.58
CA ARG A 24 -8.01 -4.24 -11.11
C ARG A 24 -7.97 -5.72 -10.81
N TYR A 25 -8.36 -6.11 -9.60
CA TYR A 25 -8.44 -7.51 -9.18
C TYR A 25 -7.12 -8.26 -9.34
N CYS A 26 -5.98 -7.55 -9.33
CA CYS A 26 -4.66 -8.16 -9.45
C CYS A 26 -4.15 -8.64 -8.09
N ASN A 27 -3.25 -9.60 -8.11
CA ASN A 27 -2.53 -10.08 -6.94
C ASN A 27 -1.04 -9.73 -7.05
N PHE A 28 -0.49 -9.21 -5.97
CA PHE A 28 0.93 -8.91 -5.81
C PHE A 28 1.43 -9.73 -4.63
N ALA A 29 2.44 -10.56 -4.84
CA ALA A 29 2.93 -11.48 -3.83
C ALA A 29 4.45 -11.42 -3.70
N ASP A 30 4.94 -11.42 -2.45
CA ASP A 30 6.35 -11.58 -2.11
C ASP A 30 7.28 -10.55 -2.79
N ILE A 31 6.76 -9.34 -3.03
CA ILE A 31 7.50 -8.25 -3.67
C ILE A 31 8.24 -7.45 -2.61
N ASP A 32 9.55 -7.29 -2.79
CA ASP A 32 10.39 -6.40 -2.01
C ASP A 32 10.80 -5.20 -2.88
N SER A 33 10.49 -3.99 -2.41
CA SER A 33 10.76 -2.74 -3.11
C SER A 33 11.49 -1.76 -2.20
N GLU A 34 12.69 -1.36 -2.64
CA GLU A 34 13.45 -0.27 -2.04
C GLU A 34 13.19 1.02 -2.83
N GLY A 35 12.57 2.00 -2.18
CA GLY A 35 12.15 3.26 -2.78
C GLY A 35 11.02 3.12 -3.79
N GLY A 36 10.89 4.14 -4.63
CA GLY A 36 9.95 4.20 -5.75
C GLY A 36 8.69 5.02 -5.46
N SER A 37 8.16 5.67 -6.51
CA SER A 37 6.82 6.27 -6.48
C SER A 37 5.79 5.17 -6.76
N ILE A 38 4.73 5.16 -5.96
CA ILE A 38 3.59 4.26 -6.09
C ILE A 38 2.34 5.13 -6.18
N ASP A 39 2.14 5.76 -7.34
CA ASP A 39 1.04 6.71 -7.60
C ASP A 39 -0.06 6.13 -8.51
N SER A 40 -0.04 4.82 -8.72
CA SER A 40 -1.09 4.09 -9.47
C SER A 40 -2.43 3.99 -8.73
N ILE A 41 -3.45 3.59 -9.50
CA ILE A 41 -4.79 3.26 -8.99
C ILE A 41 -4.92 1.74 -8.84
N PHE A 42 -5.35 1.29 -7.67
CA PHE A 42 -5.57 -0.12 -7.36
C PHE A 42 -7.03 -0.34 -6.94
N VAL A 43 -7.73 -1.25 -7.62
CA VAL A 43 -9.14 -1.55 -7.35
C VAL A 43 -9.33 -3.05 -7.16
N GLY A 44 -9.80 -3.46 -5.97
CA GLY A 44 -10.05 -4.87 -5.67
C GLY A 44 -8.79 -5.75 -5.67
N CYS A 45 -7.61 -5.15 -5.60
CA CYS A 45 -6.33 -5.87 -5.62
C CYS A 45 -6.00 -6.49 -4.25
N THR A 46 -5.09 -7.46 -4.25
CA THR A 46 -4.51 -8.02 -3.02
C THR A 46 -3.00 -7.93 -3.07
N PHE A 47 -2.39 -7.45 -1.99
CA PHE A 47 -0.96 -7.49 -1.73
C PHE A 47 -0.70 -8.47 -0.58
N GLU A 48 0.17 -9.45 -0.81
CA GLU A 48 0.50 -10.52 0.12
C GLU A 48 2.01 -10.57 0.31
N ASN A 49 2.46 -10.48 1.57
CA ASN A 49 3.88 -10.55 1.94
C ASN A 49 4.78 -9.56 1.18
N CYS A 50 4.24 -8.40 0.78
CA CYS A 50 5.03 -7.34 0.14
C CYS A 50 5.74 -6.47 1.18
N GLU A 51 6.95 -6.04 0.86
CA GLU A 51 7.75 -5.12 1.64
C GLU A 51 8.06 -3.85 0.84
N TRP A 52 7.86 -2.70 1.48
CA TRP A 52 8.33 -1.40 0.97
C TRP A 52 9.25 -0.74 1.99
N TYR A 53 10.50 -0.51 1.59
CA TYR A 53 11.45 0.32 2.33
C TYR A 53 11.53 1.68 1.63
N TRP A 54 11.17 2.77 2.29
CA TRP A 54 11.09 4.12 1.69
C TRP A 54 10.18 4.24 0.45
N GLY A 55 9.12 3.43 0.39
CA GLY A 55 8.09 3.59 -0.63
C GLY A 55 7.38 4.95 -0.52
N ILE A 56 6.96 5.51 -1.66
CA ILE A 56 6.22 6.77 -1.72
C ILE A 56 4.86 6.50 -2.36
N PHE A 57 3.84 6.26 -1.54
CA PHE A 57 2.45 6.06 -1.96
C PHE A 57 1.69 7.39 -2.12
N ASN A 58 2.40 8.50 -2.32
CA ASN A 58 1.77 9.81 -2.35
C ASN A 58 0.72 9.87 -3.47
N LEU A 59 -0.46 10.39 -3.14
CA LEU A 59 -1.61 10.53 -4.06
C LEU A 59 -2.16 9.21 -4.65
N ALA A 60 -1.66 8.05 -4.22
CA ALA A 60 -2.18 6.75 -4.65
C ALA A 60 -3.67 6.61 -4.32
N ILE A 61 -4.41 5.93 -5.20
CA ILE A 61 -5.84 5.66 -4.98
C ILE A 61 -6.04 4.15 -4.85
N LEU A 62 -6.47 3.72 -3.66
CA LEU A 62 -6.67 2.33 -3.32
C LEU A 62 -8.12 2.11 -2.91
N VAL A 63 -8.83 1.26 -3.65
CA VAL A 63 -10.24 0.97 -3.45
C VAL A 63 -10.42 -0.53 -3.29
N GLN A 64 -10.98 -0.96 -2.17
CA GLN A 64 -11.25 -2.36 -1.85
C GLN A 64 -9.98 -3.23 -1.94
N VAL A 65 -8.83 -2.66 -1.57
CA VAL A 65 -7.55 -3.35 -1.58
C VAL A 65 -7.33 -4.09 -0.26
N LYS A 66 -6.77 -5.29 -0.34
CA LYS A 66 -6.33 -6.06 0.82
C LYS A 66 -4.82 -6.10 0.91
N PHE A 67 -4.26 -5.72 2.04
CA PHE A 67 -2.86 -5.92 2.39
C PHE A 67 -2.78 -7.02 3.45
N LYS A 68 -1.97 -8.04 3.23
CA LYS A 68 -1.81 -9.17 4.14
C LYS A 68 -0.34 -9.47 4.37
N GLY A 69 0.10 -9.48 5.63
CA GLY A 69 1.50 -9.78 5.95
C GLY A 69 2.48 -8.77 5.36
N CYS A 70 2.02 -7.56 5.01
CA CYS A 70 2.87 -6.56 4.37
C CYS A 70 3.65 -5.77 5.40
N THR A 71 4.87 -5.37 5.04
CA THR A 71 5.73 -4.50 5.86
C THR A 71 6.00 -3.19 5.13
N PHE A 72 5.80 -2.07 5.83
CA PHE A 72 6.13 -0.73 5.35
C PHE A 72 7.16 -0.12 6.30
N ARG A 73 8.32 0.28 5.78
CA ARG A 73 9.41 0.87 6.58
C ARG A 73 9.69 2.28 6.09
N GLY A 74 9.53 3.28 6.97
CA GLY A 74 9.71 4.70 6.62
C GLY A 74 8.99 5.12 5.34
N THR A 75 7.81 4.54 5.09
CA THR A 75 7.03 4.76 3.87
C THR A 75 6.13 5.98 4.03
N ALA A 76 6.02 6.78 2.97
CA ALA A 76 5.16 7.96 2.94
C ALA A 76 3.85 7.67 2.20
N PHE A 77 2.74 8.13 2.75
CA PHE A 77 1.40 7.95 2.17
C PHE A 77 0.72 9.29 1.85
N SER A 78 1.45 10.40 1.79
CA SER A 78 0.87 11.74 1.82
C SER A 78 -0.19 11.98 0.74
N GLY A 79 -1.38 12.43 1.16
CA GLY A 79 -2.50 12.74 0.25
C GLY A 79 -3.11 11.53 -0.47
N SER A 80 -2.70 10.30 -0.14
CA SER A 80 -3.30 9.09 -0.70
C SER A 80 -4.72 8.87 -0.20
N LYS A 81 -5.47 8.03 -0.92
CA LYS A 81 -6.85 7.70 -0.61
C LYS A 81 -7.05 6.20 -0.51
N PHE A 82 -7.53 5.75 0.64
CA PHE A 82 -7.92 4.38 0.90
C PHE A 82 -9.44 4.31 1.13
N VAL A 83 -10.12 3.50 0.34
CA VAL A 83 -11.57 3.33 0.37
C VAL A 83 -11.89 1.85 0.53
N GLU A 84 -12.51 1.48 1.65
CA GLU A 84 -12.92 0.10 1.94
C GLU A 84 -11.75 -0.90 1.91
N CYS A 85 -10.54 -0.43 2.21
CA CYS A 85 -9.34 -1.26 2.28
C CYS A 85 -9.22 -2.01 3.61
N GLU A 86 -8.51 -3.13 3.58
CA GLU A 86 -8.28 -3.98 4.74
C GLU A 86 -6.78 -4.29 4.88
N PHE A 87 -6.27 -4.12 6.10
CA PHE A 87 -4.91 -4.46 6.49
C PHE A 87 -4.96 -5.63 7.49
N ILE A 88 -4.21 -6.69 7.23
CA ILE A 88 -4.24 -7.92 8.03
C ILE A 88 -2.80 -8.34 8.31
N ASP A 89 -2.45 -8.46 9.59
CA ASP A 89 -1.11 -8.88 10.02
C ASP A 89 0.01 -8.02 9.38
N CYS A 90 -0.24 -6.72 9.19
CA CYS A 90 0.71 -5.79 8.57
C CYS A 90 1.52 -5.00 9.62
N GLU A 91 2.75 -4.62 9.27
CA GLU A 91 3.61 -3.79 10.11
C GLU A 91 3.99 -2.49 9.41
N PHE A 92 3.84 -1.38 10.12
CA PHE A 92 4.33 -0.05 9.74
C PHE A 92 5.42 0.32 10.74
N THR A 93 6.67 0.25 10.30
CA THR A 93 7.83 0.40 11.17
C THR A 93 8.71 1.58 10.76
N LYS A 94 9.65 1.91 11.65
CA LYS A 94 10.71 2.85 11.33
C LYS A 94 11.63 2.28 10.25
N ASP A 95 12.25 3.18 9.49
CA ASP A 95 13.42 2.86 8.67
C ASP A 95 14.71 2.72 9.51
N ASN A 96 15.83 2.46 8.86
CA ASN A 96 17.12 2.28 9.52
C ASN A 96 17.73 3.61 10.04
N LEU A 97 17.10 4.75 9.74
CA LEU A 97 17.47 6.08 10.21
C LEU A 97 16.52 6.58 11.32
N ASN A 98 15.66 5.71 11.85
CA ASN A 98 14.61 6.01 12.83
C ASN A 98 13.47 6.91 12.33
N GLY A 99 13.32 7.07 11.01
CA GLY A 99 12.18 7.75 10.39
C GLY A 99 10.93 6.88 10.43
N ASP A 100 9.83 7.42 10.95
CA ASP A 100 8.52 6.76 10.98
C ASP A 100 7.85 6.77 9.59
N CYS A 101 6.85 5.91 9.39
CA CYS A 101 5.93 6.07 8.26
C CYS A 101 5.10 7.35 8.44
N SER A 102 4.75 8.02 7.34
CA SER A 102 3.96 9.26 7.37
C SER A 102 2.58 9.11 6.74
N PHE A 103 1.57 9.71 7.37
CA PHE A 103 0.16 9.61 6.98
C PHE A 103 -0.50 10.99 6.81
N ASP A 104 0.28 11.99 6.41
CA ASP A 104 -0.18 13.36 6.22
C ASP A 104 -1.30 13.43 5.17
N ASP A 105 -2.42 14.07 5.50
CA ASP A 105 -3.57 14.26 4.61
C ASP A 105 -4.14 12.97 3.98
N VAL A 106 -3.91 11.81 4.61
CA VAL A 106 -4.47 10.54 4.10
C VAL A 106 -5.96 10.47 4.35
N ALA A 107 -6.72 10.18 3.28
CA ALA A 107 -8.15 9.93 3.37
C ALA A 107 -8.43 8.44 3.60
N TRP A 108 -8.88 8.11 4.81
CA TRP A 108 -9.29 6.76 5.20
C TRP A 108 -10.82 6.67 5.23
N TYR A 109 -11.43 5.91 4.31
CA TYR A 109 -12.88 5.72 4.29
C TYR A 109 -13.24 4.25 4.45
N LYS A 110 -13.95 3.90 5.54
CA LYS A 110 -14.37 2.52 5.85
C LYS A 110 -13.23 1.49 5.82
N CYS A 111 -12.02 1.92 6.15
CA CYS A 111 -10.87 1.02 6.26
C CYS A 111 -10.90 0.28 7.60
N LYS A 112 -10.29 -0.91 7.61
CA LYS A 112 -10.14 -1.72 8.82
C LYS A 112 -8.73 -2.29 8.91
N GLN A 113 -8.31 -2.55 10.14
CA GLN A 113 -7.10 -3.32 10.43
C GLN A 113 -7.41 -4.47 11.37
N ASN A 114 -6.64 -5.55 11.22
CA ASN A 114 -6.58 -6.65 12.15
C ASN A 114 -5.11 -7.03 12.39
N ASN A 115 -4.71 -7.13 13.66
CA ASN A 115 -3.34 -7.47 14.07
C ASN A 115 -2.24 -6.62 13.39
N CYS A 116 -2.48 -5.32 13.21
CA CYS A 116 -1.48 -4.44 12.62
C CYS A 116 -0.74 -3.64 13.69
N LYS A 117 0.50 -3.27 13.38
CA LYS A 117 1.37 -2.42 14.22
C LYS A 117 1.70 -1.13 13.48
N GLY A 118 1.65 0.01 14.16
CA GLY A 118 2.01 1.33 13.61
C GLY A 118 0.89 2.02 12.82
N LEU A 119 -0.33 1.47 12.83
CA LEU A 119 -1.52 2.02 12.17
C LEU A 119 -2.70 2.21 13.17
N GLU A 120 -2.46 2.05 14.47
CA GLU A 120 -3.47 2.05 15.54
C GLU A 120 -4.20 3.40 15.67
N GLY A 121 -3.54 4.49 15.29
CA GLY A 121 -4.06 5.86 15.36
C GLY A 121 -4.86 6.31 14.13
N GLU A 122 -4.64 5.71 12.97
CA GLU A 122 -5.06 6.30 11.69
C GLU A 122 -6.57 6.21 11.41
N PHE A 123 -7.24 5.16 11.89
CA PHE A 123 -8.67 4.96 11.63
C PHE A 123 -9.60 5.73 12.56
N ARG A 124 -9.08 6.39 13.59
CA ARG A 124 -9.90 6.81 14.72
C ARG A 124 -10.69 8.11 14.49
N ASN A 125 -10.38 8.93 13.49
CA ASN A 125 -10.93 10.30 13.43
C ASN A 125 -11.10 10.93 12.03
N LYS A 126 -11.44 10.18 10.97
CA LYS A 126 -11.65 10.80 9.65
C LYS A 126 -13.05 10.44 9.10
N HIS A 127 -14.02 11.30 9.43
CA HIS A 127 -15.39 11.32 8.89
C HIS A 127 -15.43 12.06 7.55
#